data_AF-A0A8T0P6T9-F1
#
_entry.id   AF-A0A8T0P6T9-F1
#
_cell.length_a   1.000
_cell.length_b   1.000
_cell.length_c   1.000
_cell.angle_alpha   90.00
_cell.angle_beta   90.00
_cell.angle_gamma   90.00
#
_symmetry.space_group_name_H-M   'P 1'
#
loop_
_entity.id
_entity.type
_entity.pdbx_description
1 polymer ?
#
loop_
_entity_poly.entity_id
_entity_poly.type
_entity_poly.pdbx_seq_one_letter_code
_entity_poly.pdbx_strand_id
1 'polypeptide(L)'
;MNCTASYADTLGTKMGTNALHFGTYVLSQDPRKKRTKIMSPWVSIQMMIGPMNSNIVKNVFEFRESNYEMILFPVHQENTAQPGGDGHWFTFAVNMPDKKFQIKDSLRNSDNAEFRWKANQVRAKVITLWNKYTSKVEGCKIPTIYNFETQFIEGYKQFGIHDCGLFTLKAIEHWDGHNLPNMMEFDEMKLRKRVLLEWLQSPANKLENKTELFSKGKEKGKMANQ
;
A
#
# COMPACT_ATOMS: atom_id res chain seq x y z
N MET A 1 -22.19 -10.93 13.37
CA MET A 1 -21.49 -9.64 13.63
C MET A 1 -22.02 -8.61 12.64
N ASN A 2 -22.63 -7.54 13.12
CA ASN A 2 -23.24 -6.49 12.29
C ASN A 2 -22.14 -5.53 11.77
N CYS A 3 -21.72 -5.71 10.51
CA CYS A 3 -20.69 -4.90 9.85
C CYS A 3 -21.16 -3.52 9.36
N THR A 4 -22.38 -3.08 9.68
CA THR A 4 -22.98 -1.85 9.10
C THR A 4 -22.96 -0.63 10.03
N ALA A 5 -22.76 -0.81 11.35
CA ALA A 5 -22.86 0.30 12.30
C ALA A 5 -21.56 1.13 12.46
N SER A 6 -20.40 0.60 12.05
CA SER A 6 -19.12 1.31 12.18
C SER A 6 -18.84 2.28 11.02
N TYR A 7 -19.65 2.31 9.96
CA TYR A 7 -19.29 3.02 8.73
C TYR A 7 -19.59 4.53 8.79
N ALA A 8 -20.58 4.95 9.59
CA ALA A 8 -21.00 6.36 9.68
C ALA A 8 -20.00 7.25 10.44
N ASP A 9 -19.12 6.67 11.26
CA ASP A 9 -18.14 7.41 12.09
C ASP A 9 -16.74 7.53 11.44
N THR A 10 -16.59 7.10 10.18
CA THR A 10 -15.28 6.98 9.50
C THR A 10 -14.93 8.12 8.54
N LEU A 11 -15.72 9.20 8.56
CA LEU A 11 -15.56 10.34 7.66
C LEU A 11 -14.31 11.19 7.91
N GLY A 12 -13.53 10.89 8.96
CA GLY A 12 -12.25 11.53 9.26
C GLY A 12 -11.21 10.61 9.91
N THR A 13 -11.42 9.29 9.92
CA THR A 13 -10.51 8.37 10.61
C THR A 13 -9.39 7.87 9.70
N LYS A 14 -8.19 7.74 10.28
CA LYS A 14 -7.02 7.17 9.59
C LYS A 14 -7.25 5.71 9.26
N MET A 15 -6.72 5.28 8.12
CA MET A 15 -6.74 3.87 7.75
C MET A 15 -5.79 3.06 8.64
N GLY A 16 -6.35 2.21 9.49
CA GLY A 16 -5.58 1.27 10.31
C GLY A 16 -4.93 0.16 9.47
N THR A 17 -3.94 -0.53 10.06
CA THR A 17 -3.17 -1.59 9.40
C THR A 17 -4.03 -2.69 8.79
N ASN A 18 -5.12 -3.10 9.46
CA ASN A 18 -6.03 -4.12 8.94
C ASN A 18 -6.68 -3.69 7.63
N ALA A 19 -7.19 -2.46 7.56
CA ALA A 19 -7.80 -1.94 6.34
C ALA A 19 -6.76 -1.83 5.21
N LEU A 20 -5.56 -1.34 5.51
CA LEU A 20 -4.49 -1.28 4.52
C LEU A 20 -4.04 -2.67 4.05
N HIS A 21 -4.05 -3.67 4.95
CA HIS A 21 -3.77 -5.07 4.62
C HIS A 21 -4.81 -5.64 3.66
N PHE A 22 -6.10 -5.40 3.90
CA PHE A 22 -7.16 -5.81 2.96
C PHE A 22 -7.00 -5.14 1.59
N GLY A 23 -6.71 -3.84 1.56
CA GLY A 23 -6.51 -3.12 0.29
C GLY A 23 -5.33 -3.65 -0.50
N THR A 24 -4.18 -3.83 0.15
CA THR A 24 -3.00 -4.42 -0.50
C THR A 24 -3.22 -5.86 -0.93
N TYR A 25 -3.95 -6.66 -0.15
CA TYR A 25 -4.35 -8.00 -0.54
C TYR A 25 -5.23 -7.99 -1.79
N VAL A 26 -6.29 -7.18 -1.84
CA VAL A 26 -7.16 -7.05 -3.03
C VAL A 26 -6.35 -6.65 -4.26
N LEU A 27 -5.45 -5.66 -4.14
CA LEU A 27 -4.59 -5.22 -5.24
C LEU A 27 -3.59 -6.31 -5.67
N SER A 28 -3.11 -7.13 -4.74
CA SER A 28 -2.21 -8.26 -5.06
C SER A 28 -2.89 -9.36 -5.89
N GLN A 29 -4.23 -9.44 -5.84
CA GLN A 29 -5.02 -10.38 -6.63
C GLN A 29 -5.44 -9.79 -7.99
N ASP A 30 -5.12 -8.53 -8.28
CA ASP A 30 -5.47 -7.89 -9.56
C ASP A 30 -4.66 -8.53 -10.71
N PRO A 31 -5.30 -9.18 -11.70
CA PRO A 31 -4.61 -9.83 -12.80
C PRO A 31 -3.83 -8.86 -13.70
N ARG A 32 -4.10 -7.54 -13.61
CA ARG A 32 -3.34 -6.51 -14.30
C ARG A 32 -1.99 -6.22 -13.61
N LYS A 33 -1.78 -6.70 -12.38
CA LYS A 33 -0.58 -6.49 -11.55
C LYS A 33 0.28 -7.74 -11.38
N LYS A 34 0.20 -8.71 -12.30
CA LYS A 34 0.95 -9.98 -12.22
C LYS A 34 2.48 -9.81 -12.11
N ARG A 35 3.04 -8.70 -12.59
CA ARG A 35 4.47 -8.38 -12.51
C ARG A 35 4.81 -7.43 -11.35
N THR A 36 3.87 -7.18 -10.46
CA THR A 36 4.05 -6.31 -9.29
C THR A 36 3.84 -7.12 -8.02
N LYS A 37 4.88 -7.26 -7.22
CA LYS A 37 4.78 -7.86 -5.89
C LYS A 37 4.34 -6.78 -4.90
N ILE A 38 3.16 -6.94 -4.30
CA ILE A 38 2.66 -6.03 -3.26
C ILE A 38 2.90 -6.67 -1.90
N MET A 39 3.69 -6.01 -1.07
CA MET A 39 3.99 -6.48 0.28
C MET A 39 2.86 -6.12 1.25
N SER A 40 2.61 -7.03 2.19
CA SER A 40 1.69 -6.76 3.30
C SER A 40 2.23 -5.64 4.20
N PRO A 41 1.40 -4.72 4.70
CA PRO A 41 1.84 -3.70 5.64
C PRO A 41 2.38 -4.28 6.96
N TRP A 42 1.96 -5.49 7.34
CA TRP A 42 2.52 -6.20 8.48
C TRP A 42 4.02 -6.52 8.31
N VAL A 43 4.47 -6.76 7.08
CA VAL A 43 5.89 -6.96 6.78
C VAL A 43 6.64 -5.67 7.03
N SER A 44 6.15 -4.54 6.48
CA SER A 44 6.79 -3.24 6.67
C SER A 44 6.82 -2.81 8.14
N ILE A 45 5.76 -3.09 8.91
CA ILE A 45 5.75 -2.86 10.35
C ILE A 45 6.85 -3.70 11.03
N GLN A 46 6.90 -5.00 10.76
CA GLN A 46 7.96 -5.87 11.33
C GLN A 46 9.35 -5.42 10.90
N MET A 47 9.52 -4.93 9.67
CA MET A 47 10.78 -4.34 9.23
C MET A 47 11.11 -3.08 10.01
N MET A 48 10.15 -2.19 10.27
CA MET A 48 10.41 -0.87 10.87
C MET A 48 10.59 -0.92 12.39
N ILE A 49 9.72 -1.63 13.09
CA ILE A 49 9.65 -1.63 14.56
C ILE A 49 9.87 -3.00 15.19
N GLY A 50 9.73 -4.08 14.41
CA GLY A 50 9.80 -5.45 14.91
C GLY A 50 11.11 -6.18 14.60
N PRO A 51 11.16 -7.50 14.93
CA PRO A 51 12.27 -8.37 14.56
C PRO A 51 12.31 -8.63 13.04
N MET A 52 13.36 -8.11 12.38
CA MET A 52 13.63 -8.34 10.95
C MET A 52 13.87 -9.81 10.57
N ASN A 53 14.15 -10.68 11.55
CA ASN A 53 14.34 -12.12 11.35
C ASN A 53 13.06 -12.95 11.62
N SER A 54 11.91 -12.31 11.81
CA SER A 54 10.63 -13.01 11.96
C SER A 54 10.29 -13.85 10.73
N ASN A 55 9.55 -14.96 10.95
CA ASN A 55 9.15 -15.86 9.87
C ASN A 55 8.32 -15.13 8.80
N ILE A 56 7.48 -14.16 9.18
CA ILE A 56 6.71 -13.37 8.22
C ILE A 56 7.61 -12.56 7.27
N VAL A 57 8.67 -11.91 7.78
CA VAL A 57 9.62 -11.16 6.97
C VAL A 57 10.48 -12.10 6.13
N LYS A 58 10.97 -13.19 6.71
CA LYS A 58 11.73 -14.21 5.99
C LYS A 58 10.94 -14.74 4.79
N ASN A 59 9.72 -15.24 5.04
CA ASN A 59 8.91 -15.90 4.01
C ASN A 59 8.59 -14.99 2.82
N VAL A 60 8.38 -13.69 3.04
CA VAL A 60 8.06 -12.77 1.94
C VAL A 60 9.28 -12.31 1.14
N PHE A 61 10.49 -12.42 1.70
CA PHE A 61 11.75 -12.16 0.99
C PHE A 61 12.35 -13.43 0.37
N GLU A 62 11.95 -14.63 0.79
CA GLU A 62 12.32 -15.92 0.18
C GLU A 62 11.42 -16.31 -1.01
N PHE A 63 10.96 -15.33 -1.79
CA PHE A 63 10.09 -15.62 -2.93
C PHE A 63 10.88 -16.14 -4.13
N ARG A 64 10.33 -17.15 -4.81
CA ARG A 64 10.97 -17.85 -5.94
C ARG A 64 10.63 -17.23 -7.30
N GLU A 65 9.53 -16.51 -7.39
CA GLU A 65 9.11 -15.81 -8.61
C GLU A 65 10.02 -14.60 -8.86
N SER A 66 10.84 -14.65 -9.91
CA SER A 66 11.88 -13.65 -10.17
C SER A 66 11.56 -12.64 -11.28
N ASN A 67 10.34 -12.63 -11.81
CA ASN A 67 9.95 -11.81 -12.96
C ASN A 67 9.16 -10.53 -12.60
N TYR A 68 9.17 -10.13 -11.33
CA TYR A 68 8.56 -8.88 -10.92
C TYR A 68 9.32 -7.67 -11.48
N GLU A 69 8.59 -6.71 -12.04
CA GLU A 69 9.11 -5.41 -12.44
C GLU A 69 9.11 -4.42 -11.29
N MET A 70 8.13 -4.56 -10.39
CA MET A 70 8.01 -3.71 -9.22
C MET A 70 7.75 -4.51 -7.95
N ILE A 71 8.33 -4.06 -6.86
CA ILE A 71 8.02 -4.55 -5.52
C ILE A 71 7.61 -3.35 -4.67
N LEU A 72 6.36 -3.35 -4.22
CA LEU A 72 5.73 -2.23 -3.53
C LEU A 72 5.53 -2.54 -2.05
N PHE A 73 5.94 -1.61 -1.20
CA PHE A 73 5.85 -1.67 0.25
C PHE A 73 4.98 -0.51 0.74
N PRO A 74 3.82 -0.77 1.35
CA PRO A 74 3.17 0.20 2.21
C PRO A 74 3.99 0.30 3.51
N VAL A 75 4.59 1.45 3.80
CA VAL A 75 5.45 1.63 4.97
C VAL A 75 4.73 2.45 6.03
N HIS A 76 4.68 1.90 7.25
CA HIS A 76 4.21 2.62 8.43
C HIS A 76 5.36 3.31 9.13
N GLN A 77 5.19 4.59 9.42
CA GLN A 77 6.03 5.34 10.35
C GLN A 77 5.20 5.65 11.60
N GLU A 78 5.61 5.12 12.75
CA GLU A 78 4.97 5.45 14.03
C GLU A 78 5.24 6.90 14.43
N ASN A 79 4.30 7.46 15.19
CA ASN A 79 4.47 8.76 15.82
C ASN A 79 5.36 8.61 17.07
N THR A 80 6.60 9.10 17.01
CA THR A 80 7.54 9.01 18.12
C THR A 80 7.23 9.97 19.26
N ALA A 81 6.44 11.03 19.01
CA ALA A 81 6.05 11.99 20.05
C ALA A 81 4.95 11.42 20.98
N GLN A 82 4.18 10.44 20.49
CA GLN A 82 3.13 9.79 21.26
C GLN A 82 3.14 8.28 20.96
N PRO A 83 3.79 7.46 21.79
CA PRO A 83 3.75 6.01 21.66
C PRO A 83 2.32 5.49 21.67
N GLY A 84 1.93 4.71 20.65
CA GLY A 84 0.55 4.29 20.43
C GLY A 84 -0.35 5.33 19.75
N GLY A 85 0.19 6.51 19.46
CA GLY A 85 -0.46 7.55 18.67
C GLY A 85 -0.45 7.23 17.17
N ASP A 86 -1.31 7.93 16.45
CA ASP A 86 -1.53 7.74 15.02
C ASP A 86 -0.25 7.96 14.19
N GLY A 87 0.22 6.91 13.52
CA GLY A 87 1.33 7.00 12.58
C GLY A 87 0.98 7.59 11.21
N HIS A 88 1.90 7.39 10.27
CA HIS A 88 1.82 7.86 8.90
C HIS A 88 2.17 6.75 7.90
N TRP A 89 1.47 6.72 6.78
CA TRP A 89 1.69 5.75 5.70
C TRP A 89 2.31 6.43 4.48
N PHE A 90 3.32 5.78 3.91
CA PHE A 90 3.89 6.17 2.62
C PHE A 90 4.24 4.92 1.80
N THR A 91 4.50 5.11 0.50
CA THR A 91 4.80 4.00 -0.41
C THR A 91 6.29 3.98 -0.75
N PHE A 92 6.90 2.80 -0.63
CA PHE A 92 8.27 2.54 -1.05
C PHE A 92 8.26 1.47 -2.16
N ALA A 93 8.93 1.73 -3.26
CA ALA A 93 8.96 0.87 -4.43
C ALA A 93 10.40 0.48 -4.77
N VAL A 94 10.60 -0.79 -5.13
CA VAL A 94 11.79 -1.26 -5.84
C VAL A 94 11.39 -1.40 -7.31
N ASN A 95 11.83 -0.46 -8.14
CA ASN A 95 11.60 -0.45 -9.58
C ASN A 95 12.80 -1.13 -10.25
N MET A 96 12.56 -2.34 -10.75
CA MET A 96 13.59 -3.20 -11.32
C MET A 96 14.06 -2.72 -12.70
N PRO A 97 13.18 -2.33 -13.65
CA PRO A 97 13.59 -1.79 -14.94
C PRO A 97 14.49 -0.55 -14.83
N ASP A 98 14.10 0.43 -14.00
CA ASP A 98 14.82 1.70 -13.89
C ASP A 98 15.99 1.66 -12.89
N LYS A 99 16.15 0.54 -12.19
CA LYS A 99 17.16 0.33 -11.15
C LYS A 99 17.10 1.40 -10.05
N LYS A 100 15.89 1.67 -9.56
CA LYS A 100 15.63 2.73 -8.58
C LYS A 100 14.82 2.22 -7.39
N PHE A 101 15.14 2.76 -6.23
CA PHE A 101 14.21 2.85 -5.11
C PHE A 101 13.37 4.11 -5.30
N GLN A 102 12.07 3.97 -5.48
CA GLN A 102 11.19 5.13 -5.65
C GLN A 102 10.30 5.27 -4.42
N ILE A 103 10.18 6.48 -3.88
CA ILE A 103 9.43 6.72 -2.64
C ILE A 103 8.40 7.82 -2.87
N LYS A 104 7.14 7.55 -2.52
CA LYS A 104 6.04 8.49 -2.58
C LYS A 104 5.43 8.70 -1.21
N ASP A 105 5.39 9.95 -0.78
CA ASP A 105 4.66 10.42 0.38
C ASP A 105 3.62 11.46 -0.08
N SER A 106 2.38 11.26 0.33
CA SER A 106 1.27 12.17 0.02
C SER A 106 1.21 13.38 0.95
N LEU A 107 1.84 13.32 2.12
CA LEU A 107 1.81 14.38 3.13
C LEU A 107 3.06 15.25 3.08
N ARG A 108 4.25 14.63 2.92
CA ARG A 108 5.54 15.32 3.02
C ARG A 108 6.16 15.56 1.64
N ASN A 109 6.98 16.61 1.55
CA ASN A 109 7.82 16.92 0.39
C ASN A 109 9.16 16.18 0.46
N SER A 110 9.82 16.03 -0.68
CA SER A 110 11.10 15.32 -0.79
C SER A 110 12.26 15.96 -0.02
N ASP A 111 12.16 17.24 0.34
CA ASP A 111 13.14 17.97 1.15
C ASP A 111 13.00 17.72 2.67
N ASN A 112 11.90 17.08 3.11
CA ASN A 112 11.68 16.78 4.52
C ASN A 112 12.75 15.81 5.07
N ALA A 113 13.59 16.29 5.97
CA ALA A 113 14.76 15.56 6.47
C ALA A 113 14.38 14.24 7.19
N GLU A 114 13.33 14.26 8.00
CA GLU A 114 12.86 13.06 8.72
C GLU A 114 12.36 11.99 7.74
N PHE A 115 11.59 12.39 6.74
CA PHE A 115 11.10 11.52 5.68
C PHE A 115 12.25 10.88 4.91
N ARG A 116 13.25 11.68 4.47
CA ARG A 116 14.43 11.17 3.77
C ARG A 116 15.20 10.16 4.63
N TRP A 117 15.36 10.46 5.92
CA TRP A 117 16.02 9.55 6.86
C TRP A 117 15.26 8.22 7.00
N LYS A 118 13.93 8.27 7.18
CA LYS A 118 13.09 7.06 7.25
C LYS A 118 13.11 6.26 5.95
N ALA A 119 13.03 6.92 4.79
CA ALA A 119 13.13 6.27 3.48
C ALA A 119 14.48 5.55 3.32
N ASN A 120 15.58 6.17 3.76
CA ASN A 120 16.91 5.56 3.74
C ASN A 120 17.02 4.36 4.69
N GLN A 121 16.34 4.38 5.85
CA GLN A 121 16.25 3.21 6.71
C GLN A 121 15.53 2.06 6.03
N VAL A 122 14.37 2.32 5.40
CA VAL A 122 13.63 1.30 4.65
C VAL A 122 14.53 0.71 3.57
N ARG A 123 15.22 1.55 2.78
CA ARG A 123 16.18 1.11 1.75
C ARG A 123 17.23 0.17 2.32
N ALA A 124 17.90 0.56 3.41
CA ALA A 124 18.94 -0.26 4.04
C ALA A 124 18.39 -1.62 4.51
N LYS A 125 17.19 -1.62 5.12
CA LYS A 125 16.53 -2.86 5.58
C LYS A 125 16.12 -3.76 4.42
N VAL A 126 15.57 -3.19 3.34
CA VAL A 126 15.23 -3.93 2.11
C VAL A 126 16.48 -4.57 1.51
N ILE A 127 17.57 -3.82 1.34
CA ILE A 127 18.85 -4.36 0.82
C ILE A 127 19.37 -5.49 1.73
N THR A 128 19.32 -5.31 3.03
CA THR A 128 19.79 -6.31 4.00
C THR A 128 18.99 -7.61 3.89
N LEU A 129 17.66 -7.52 3.86
CA LEU A 129 16.78 -8.67 3.75
C LEU A 129 16.89 -9.34 2.38
N TRP A 130 17.06 -8.54 1.33
CA TRP A 130 17.32 -9.02 -0.02
C TRP A 130 18.57 -9.88 -0.10
N ASN A 131 19.71 -9.37 0.39
CA ASN A 131 20.98 -10.08 0.38
C ASN A 131 20.96 -11.32 1.28
N LYS A 132 20.15 -11.28 2.34
CA LYS A 132 20.04 -12.40 3.27
C LYS A 132 19.21 -13.55 2.72
N TYR A 133 18.09 -13.23 2.06
CA TYR A 133 17.06 -14.20 1.70
C TYR A 133 16.88 -14.30 0.18
N THR A 134 16.53 -13.20 -0.49
CA THR A 134 16.16 -13.20 -1.92
C THR A 134 17.32 -13.57 -2.84
N SER A 135 18.51 -13.01 -2.62
CA SER A 135 19.68 -13.25 -3.49
C SER A 135 20.26 -14.66 -3.38
N LYS A 136 19.85 -15.43 -2.36
CA LYS A 136 20.30 -16.80 -2.12
C LYS A 136 19.35 -17.86 -2.66
N VAL A 137 18.18 -17.45 -3.14
CA VAL A 137 17.21 -18.37 -3.75
C VAL A 137 17.78 -18.89 -5.07
N GLU A 138 17.84 -20.21 -5.22
CA GLU A 138 18.29 -20.85 -6.45
C GLU A 138 17.44 -20.39 -7.66
N GLY A 139 18.10 -20.02 -8.76
CA GLY A 139 17.42 -19.52 -9.96
C GLY A 139 16.90 -18.08 -9.84
N CYS A 140 17.23 -17.33 -8.78
CA CYS A 140 16.92 -15.91 -8.68
C CYS A 140 17.63 -15.12 -9.79
N LYS A 141 16.85 -14.57 -10.73
CA LYS A 141 17.33 -13.71 -11.82
C LYS A 141 17.30 -12.23 -11.47
N ILE A 142 16.85 -11.90 -10.26
CA ILE A 142 16.61 -10.51 -9.89
C ILE A 142 17.96 -9.85 -9.58
N PRO A 143 18.31 -8.71 -10.23
CA PRO A 143 19.59 -8.05 -10.02
C PRO A 143 19.76 -7.62 -8.57
N THR A 144 21.01 -7.52 -8.14
CA THR A 144 21.31 -7.03 -6.80
C THR A 144 20.99 -5.54 -6.70
N ILE A 145 20.08 -5.21 -5.78
CA ILE A 145 19.46 -3.88 -5.71
C ILE A 145 20.30 -2.84 -4.93
N TYR A 146 21.47 -3.20 -4.38
CA TYR A 146 22.25 -2.29 -3.53
C TYR A 146 22.78 -1.04 -4.26
N ASN A 147 22.99 -1.16 -5.57
CA ASN A 147 23.42 -0.06 -6.45
C ASN A 147 22.27 0.81 -6.95
N PHE A 148 21.02 0.50 -6.60
CA PHE A 148 19.89 1.28 -7.07
C PHE A 148 19.89 2.66 -6.40
N GLU A 149 19.70 3.69 -7.22
CA GLU A 149 19.58 5.06 -6.77
C GLU A 149 18.23 5.28 -6.08
N THR A 150 18.16 6.33 -5.27
CA THR A 150 16.92 6.70 -4.57
C THR A 150 16.28 7.89 -5.26
N GLN A 151 15.01 7.74 -5.65
CA GLN A 151 14.22 8.78 -6.27
C GLN A 151 12.99 9.08 -5.41
N PHE A 152 12.82 10.34 -5.02
CA PHE A 152 11.60 10.80 -4.36
C PHE A 152 10.62 11.27 -5.44
N ILE A 153 9.43 10.68 -5.47
CA ILE A 153 8.41 11.00 -6.46
C ILE A 153 7.52 12.10 -5.92
N GLU A 154 7.60 13.25 -6.57
CA GLU A 154 6.62 14.32 -6.40
C GLU A 154 5.34 14.05 -7.20
N GLY A 155 4.27 14.76 -6.88
CA GLY A 155 2.97 14.58 -7.51
C GLY A 155 1.85 14.96 -6.57
N TYR A 156 0.74 14.21 -6.60
CA TYR A 156 -0.43 14.49 -5.77
C TYR A 156 -0.07 14.58 -4.27
N LYS A 157 -0.77 15.46 -3.56
CA LYS A 157 -0.71 15.59 -2.10
C LYS A 157 -2.10 15.29 -1.53
N GLN A 158 -2.12 14.75 -0.32
CA GLN A 158 -3.38 14.58 0.42
C GLN A 158 -3.86 15.95 0.92
N PHE A 159 -5.17 16.15 0.98
CA PHE A 159 -5.74 17.37 1.57
C PHE A 159 -5.97 17.16 3.07
N GLY A 160 -6.54 16.02 3.46
CA GLY A 160 -6.72 15.62 4.85
C GLY A 160 -5.46 14.99 5.47
N ILE A 161 -5.17 15.30 6.75
CA ILE A 161 -4.05 14.68 7.49
C ILE A 161 -4.27 13.17 7.76
N HIS A 162 -5.49 12.68 7.55
CA HIS A 162 -5.89 11.31 7.90
C HIS A 162 -5.89 10.33 6.70
N ASP A 163 -5.61 10.81 5.49
CA ASP A 163 -5.83 10.05 4.26
C ASP A 163 -4.58 9.35 3.70
N CYS A 164 -3.45 9.45 4.39
CA CYS A 164 -2.17 8.87 3.96
C CYS A 164 -2.26 7.37 3.57
N GLY A 165 -3.07 6.57 4.28
CA GLY A 165 -3.29 5.16 3.95
C GLY A 165 -4.07 4.96 2.64
N LEU A 166 -5.07 5.80 2.37
CA LEU A 166 -5.85 5.77 1.13
C LEU A 166 -4.98 6.14 -0.07
N PHE A 167 -4.20 7.22 0.08
CA PHE A 167 -3.26 7.67 -0.95
C PHE A 167 -2.10 6.68 -1.17
N THR A 168 -1.71 5.93 -0.14
CA THR A 168 -0.78 4.80 -0.26
C THR A 168 -1.37 3.67 -1.10
N LEU A 169 -2.64 3.29 -0.88
CA LEU A 169 -3.30 2.28 -1.73
C LEU A 169 -3.42 2.73 -3.18
N LYS A 170 -3.75 4.00 -3.42
CA LYS A 170 -3.87 4.51 -4.78
C LYS A 170 -2.52 4.66 -5.47
N ALA A 171 -1.46 4.95 -4.72
CA ALA A 171 -0.11 4.80 -5.24
C ALA A 171 0.10 3.36 -5.73
N ILE A 172 -0.12 2.38 -4.85
CA ILE A 172 0.07 0.96 -5.17
C ILE A 172 -0.81 0.50 -6.34
N GLU A 173 -2.01 1.04 -6.46
CA GLU A 173 -2.94 0.70 -7.53
C GLU A 173 -2.49 1.20 -8.90
N HIS A 174 -1.94 2.40 -8.98
CA HIS A 174 -1.72 3.07 -10.27
C HIS A 174 -0.26 3.24 -10.66
N TRP A 175 0.68 2.96 -9.76
CA TRP A 175 2.09 3.16 -10.05
C TRP A 175 2.60 2.13 -11.05
N ASP A 176 3.12 2.62 -12.16
CA ASP A 176 3.69 1.85 -13.28
C ASP A 176 5.24 1.95 -13.37
N GLY A 177 5.87 2.51 -12.34
CA GLY A 177 7.30 2.82 -12.28
C GLY A 177 7.70 4.20 -12.80
N HIS A 178 6.86 4.86 -13.60
CA HIS A 178 7.21 6.13 -14.24
C HIS A 178 6.29 7.27 -13.81
N ASN A 179 4.99 7.02 -13.82
CA ASN A 179 3.96 8.00 -13.55
C ASN A 179 3.06 7.55 -12.41
N LEU A 180 2.63 8.52 -11.63
CA LEU A 180 1.46 8.39 -10.78
C LEU A 180 0.38 9.28 -11.39
N PRO A 181 -0.85 8.79 -11.59
CA PRO A 181 -1.91 9.62 -12.13
C PRO A 181 -2.16 10.81 -11.23
N ASN A 182 -2.55 11.93 -11.83
CA ASN A 182 -2.97 13.09 -11.08
C ASN A 182 -4.25 12.75 -10.31
N MET A 183 -4.16 12.59 -8.99
CA MET A 183 -5.29 12.20 -8.14
C MET A 183 -6.23 13.38 -7.80
N MET A 184 -5.99 14.58 -8.36
CA MET A 184 -6.84 15.76 -8.15
C MET A 184 -8.28 15.61 -8.69
N GLU A 185 -8.55 14.61 -9.52
CA GLU A 185 -9.89 14.39 -10.09
C GLU A 185 -10.86 13.67 -9.13
N PHE A 186 -10.36 13.13 -8.00
CA PHE A 186 -11.18 12.42 -7.02
C PHE A 186 -11.25 13.16 -5.69
N ASP A 187 -12.45 13.63 -5.34
CA ASP A 187 -12.78 13.95 -3.94
C ASP A 187 -12.53 12.71 -3.05
N GLU A 188 -11.82 12.90 -1.94
CA GLU A 188 -11.42 11.87 -0.96
C GLU A 188 -12.59 10.97 -0.56
N MET A 189 -13.78 11.56 -0.45
CA MET A 189 -15.01 10.85 -0.14
C MET A 189 -15.46 9.88 -1.24
N LYS A 190 -15.32 10.29 -2.51
CA LYS A 190 -15.59 9.41 -3.65
C LYS A 190 -14.56 8.29 -3.72
N LEU A 191 -13.32 8.60 -3.35
CA LEU A 191 -12.23 7.64 -3.34
C LEU A 191 -12.43 6.53 -2.30
N ARG A 192 -12.83 6.88 -1.05
CA ARG A 192 -13.16 5.91 0.00
C ARG A 192 -14.32 5.00 -0.41
N LYS A 193 -15.42 5.58 -0.93
CA LYS A 193 -16.58 4.81 -1.42
C LYS A 193 -16.21 3.86 -2.56
N ARG A 194 -15.33 4.31 -3.47
CA ARG A 194 -14.85 3.49 -4.59
C ARG A 194 -14.00 2.33 -4.10
N VAL A 195 -13.04 2.57 -3.21
CA VAL A 195 -12.20 1.51 -2.62
C VAL A 195 -13.05 0.46 -1.91
N LEU A 196 -14.04 0.88 -1.11
CA LEU A 196 -14.98 -0.06 -0.50
C LEU A 196 -15.72 -0.89 -1.54
N LEU A 197 -16.26 -0.24 -2.58
CA LEU A 197 -17.00 -0.92 -3.64
C LEU A 197 -16.12 -1.94 -4.37
N GLU A 198 -14.88 -1.57 -4.70
CA GLU A 198 -13.88 -2.44 -5.32
C GLU A 198 -13.59 -3.67 -4.43
N TRP A 199 -13.46 -3.49 -3.12
CA TRP A 199 -13.23 -4.60 -2.19
C TRP A 199 -14.45 -5.52 -2.07
N LEU A 200 -15.65 -4.96 -2.00
CA LEU A 200 -16.88 -5.74 -1.95
C LEU A 200 -17.06 -6.56 -3.23
N GLN A 201 -16.72 -5.98 -4.39
CA GLN A 201 -16.83 -6.62 -5.69
C GLN A 201 -15.67 -7.57 -6.00
N SER A 202 -14.54 -7.46 -5.29
CA SER A 202 -13.36 -8.28 -5.54
C SER A 202 -13.68 -9.78 -5.58
N PRO A 203 -13.15 -10.54 -6.56
CA PRO A 203 -13.28 -11.99 -6.59
C PRO A 203 -12.74 -12.68 -5.33
N ALA A 204 -11.78 -12.05 -4.64
CA ALA A 204 -11.23 -12.56 -3.39
C ALA A 204 -12.19 -12.48 -2.21
N ASN A 205 -13.24 -11.65 -2.30
CA ASN A 205 -14.27 -11.55 -1.30
C ASN A 205 -15.25 -12.75 -1.42
N LYS A 206 -15.43 -13.53 -0.35
CA LYS A 206 -16.26 -14.74 -0.33
C LYS A 206 -17.70 -14.50 0.12
N LEU A 207 -18.18 -13.25 0.04
CA LEU A 207 -19.57 -12.92 0.36
C LEU A 207 -20.54 -13.76 -0.48
N GLU A 208 -21.37 -14.55 0.19
CA GLU A 208 -22.53 -15.19 -0.42
C GLU A 208 -23.55 -14.12 -0.82
N ASN A 209 -24.25 -14.30 -1.94
CA ASN A 209 -25.30 -13.39 -2.43
C ASN A 209 -24.86 -11.93 -2.70
N LYS A 210 -23.65 -11.71 -3.22
CA LYS A 210 -23.19 -10.37 -3.66
C LYS A 210 -24.22 -9.63 -4.52
N THR A 211 -24.85 -10.32 -5.46
CA THR A 211 -25.88 -9.80 -6.36
C THR A 211 -27.09 -9.21 -5.62
N GLU A 212 -27.46 -9.78 -4.48
CA GLU A 212 -28.62 -9.36 -3.69
C GLU A 212 -28.34 -8.11 -2.83
N LEU A 213 -27.09 -7.97 -2.36
CA LEU A 213 -26.62 -6.78 -1.65
C LEU A 213 -26.65 -5.54 -2.57
N PHE A 214 -26.27 -5.72 -3.84
CA PHE A 214 -26.21 -4.62 -4.82
C PHE A 214 -27.55 -4.35 -5.53
N SER A 215 -28.49 -5.30 -5.55
CA SER A 215 -29.84 -5.08 -6.09
C SER A 215 -30.69 -4.22 -5.15
N LYS A 216 -30.66 -4.48 -3.83
CA LYS A 216 -31.40 -3.70 -2.82
C LYS A 216 -30.95 -2.22 -2.72
N GLY A 217 -29.69 -1.94 -3.08
CA GLY A 217 -29.16 -0.56 -3.11
C GLY A 217 -29.72 0.31 -4.24
N LYS A 218 -30.07 -0.29 -5.39
CA LYS A 218 -30.64 0.44 -6.54
C LYS A 218 -32.10 0.84 -6.35
N GLU A 219 -32.88 0.07 -5.60
CA GLU A 219 -34.29 0.37 -5.32
C GLU A 219 -34.45 1.55 -4.36
N LYS A 220 -33.58 1.66 -3.34
CA LYS A 220 -33.59 2.81 -2.41
C LYS A 220 -33.18 4.14 -3.05
N GLY A 221 -32.34 4.11 -4.09
CA GLY A 221 -31.95 5.32 -4.83
C GLY A 221 -33.03 5.87 -5.77
N LYS A 222 -34.00 5.04 -6.18
CA LYS A 222 -35.13 5.47 -7.01
C LYS A 222 -36.27 6.11 -6.22
N MET A 223 -36.38 5.83 -4.92
CA MET A 223 -37.38 6.46 -4.04
C MET A 223 -36.95 7.82 -3.46
N ALA A 224 -35.71 8.26 -3.68
CA ALA A 224 -35.19 9.54 -3.17
C ALA A 224 -35.27 10.70 -4.19
N ASN A 225 -35.76 10.46 -5.40
CA ASN A 225 -35.94 11.44 -6.48
C ASN A 225 -37.43 11.56 -6.91
N GLN A 226 -38.36 11.29 -6.00
CA GLN A 226 -39.78 11.63 -6.15
C GLN A 226 -40.19 12.63 -5.07
#